data_AF-A0A0Q5W5B2-F1
#
_entry.id   AF-A0A0Q5W5B2-F1
#
_cell.length_a   1.000
_cell.length_b   1.000
_cell.length_c   1.000
_cell.angle_alpha   90.00
_cell.angle_beta   90.00
_cell.angle_gamma   90.00
#
_symmetry.space_group_name_H-M   'P 1'
#
loop_
_entity.id
_entity.type
_entity.pdbx_description
1 polymer ?
#
loop_
_entity_poly.entity_id
_entity_poly.type
_entity_poly.pdbx_seq_one_letter_code
_entity_poly.pdbx_strand_id
1 'polypeptide(L)'
;MLVARPDLEARHPGASPACTRLFDVTVRGLRDEAPSDLRAAALLQLAVDAYDAQHPHEGDPGGLVRLRTALGQQTGAPAERPEHWTTTVADVAADLDVVDLPALVRSWAQAVSADWAGDPTAPD
;
A
#
# COMPACT_ATOMS: atom_id res chain seq x y z
N MET A 1 -12.43 21.44 -21.93
CA MET A 1 -11.30 20.64 -22.46
C MET A 1 -10.24 20.58 -21.37
N LEU A 2 -10.16 19.47 -20.61
CA LEU A 2 -9.06 19.24 -19.68
C LEU A 2 -7.87 18.71 -20.48
N VAL A 3 -6.75 19.42 -20.43
CA VAL A 3 -5.48 18.98 -21.00
C VAL A 3 -4.72 18.25 -19.89
N ALA A 4 -4.43 16.97 -20.06
CA ALA A 4 -3.54 16.23 -19.17
C ALA A 4 -2.13 16.86 -19.27
N ARG A 5 -1.59 17.34 -18.15
CA ARG A 5 -0.19 17.78 -18.08
C ARG A 5 0.70 16.59 -17.69
N PRO A 6 1.64 16.14 -18.54
CA PRO A 6 2.51 15.00 -18.25
C PRO A 6 3.47 15.24 -17.06
N ASP A 7 3.65 16.51 -16.69
CA ASP A 7 4.49 17.02 -15.60
C ASP A 7 3.76 17.14 -14.24
N LEU A 8 2.48 16.74 -14.17
CA LEU A 8 1.71 16.57 -12.93
C LEU A 8 1.30 15.11 -12.68
N GLU A 9 1.93 14.15 -13.35
CA GLU A 9 1.71 12.75 -13.00
C GLU A 9 2.19 12.52 -11.57
N ALA A 10 1.27 12.07 -10.71
CA ALA A 10 1.65 11.56 -9.41
C ALA A 10 2.68 10.45 -9.62
N ARG A 11 3.87 10.64 -9.06
CA ARG A 11 5.01 9.74 -9.24
C ARG A 11 5.45 9.24 -7.88
N HIS A 12 5.17 7.98 -7.62
CA HIS A 12 5.85 7.24 -6.57
C HIS A 12 7.09 6.57 -7.20
N PRO A 13 8.31 6.78 -6.69
CA PRO A 13 9.54 6.32 -7.35
C PRO A 13 9.59 4.82 -7.67
N GLY A 14 8.96 3.98 -6.84
CA GLY A 14 8.91 2.52 -7.04
C GLY A 14 7.63 1.99 -7.71
N ALA A 15 6.73 2.86 -8.18
CA ALA A 15 5.45 2.46 -8.76
C ALA A 15 5.22 3.04 -10.17
N SER A 16 4.42 2.33 -10.97
CA SER A 16 3.97 2.88 -12.25
C SER A 16 3.04 4.09 -12.03
N PRO A 17 2.94 5.03 -12.98
CA PRO A 17 2.01 6.16 -12.89
C PRO A 17 0.54 5.71 -12.73
N ALA A 18 0.17 4.57 -13.29
CA ALA A 18 -1.17 4.00 -13.15
C ALA A 18 -1.44 3.55 -11.70
N CYS A 19 -0.48 2.85 -11.08
CA CYS A 19 -0.56 2.44 -9.68
C CYS A 19 -0.68 3.65 -8.75
N THR A 20 0.12 4.70 -8.99
CA THR A 20 0.07 5.91 -8.15
C THR A 20 -1.27 6.62 -8.28
N ARG A 21 -1.78 6.79 -9.51
CA ARG A 21 -3.10 7.39 -9.72
C ARG A 21 -4.23 6.61 -9.06
N LEU A 22 -4.19 5.28 -9.18
CA LEU A 22 -5.18 4.41 -8.56
C LEU A 22 -5.15 4.53 -7.03
N PHE A 23 -3.97 4.45 -6.42
CA PHE A 23 -3.81 4.66 -4.98
C PHE A 23 -4.35 6.02 -4.54
N ASP A 24 -4.00 7.09 -5.27
CA ASP A 24 -4.44 8.45 -4.96
C ASP A 24 -5.97 8.60 -4.96
N VAL A 25 -6.66 7.92 -5.89
CA VAL A 25 -8.12 7.87 -5.95
C VAL A 25 -8.67 7.06 -4.77
N THR A 26 -8.12 5.86 -4.53
CA THR A 26 -8.54 4.96 -3.45
C THR A 26 -8.49 5.62 -2.08
N VAL A 27 -7.43 6.38 -1.77
CA VAL A 27 -7.28 7.03 -0.45
C VAL A 27 -7.79 8.47 -0.41
N ARG A 28 -8.46 8.97 -1.47
CA ARG A 28 -8.85 10.37 -1.56
C ARG A 28 -9.75 10.80 -0.40
N GLY A 29 -10.78 10.02 -0.10
CA GLY A 29 -11.69 10.29 1.02
C GLY A 29 -10.95 10.34 2.36
N LEU A 30 -10.05 9.38 2.60
CA LEU A 30 -9.23 9.35 3.82
C LEU A 30 -8.34 10.58 3.95
N ARG A 31 -7.78 11.09 2.84
CA ARG A 31 -6.98 12.32 2.84
C ARG A 31 -7.80 13.55 3.18
N ASP A 32 -9.03 13.62 2.67
CA ASP A 32 -9.93 14.74 2.93
C ASP A 32 -10.41 14.73 4.41
N GLU A 33 -10.57 13.54 5.02
CA GLU A 33 -11.03 13.36 6.42
C GLU A 33 -9.93 13.44 7.49
N ALA A 34 -8.70 13.00 7.17
CA ALA A 34 -7.57 12.88 8.09
C ALA A 34 -7.25 14.14 8.93
N PRO A 35 -7.41 15.39 8.45
CA PRO A 35 -7.16 16.59 9.26
C PRO A 35 -8.08 16.72 10.49
N SER A 36 -9.24 16.04 10.47
CA SER A 36 -10.26 16.12 11.52
C SER A 36 -10.59 14.79 12.19
N ASP A 37 -10.17 13.66 11.62
CA ASP A 37 -10.40 12.32 12.16
C ASP A 37 -9.09 11.53 12.30
N LEU A 38 -8.70 11.25 13.55
CA LEU A 38 -7.52 10.46 13.88
C LEU A 38 -7.59 9.01 13.37
N ARG A 39 -8.80 8.44 13.24
CA ARG A 39 -8.99 7.09 12.69
C ARG A 39 -8.75 7.11 11.18
N ALA A 40 -9.28 8.11 10.47
CA ALA A 40 -9.00 8.28 9.04
C ALA A 40 -7.51 8.54 8.79
N ALA A 41 -6.86 9.36 9.63
CA ALA A 41 -5.43 9.61 9.57
C ALA A 41 -4.60 8.32 9.79
N ALA A 42 -4.94 7.52 10.79
CA ALA A 42 -4.26 6.24 11.05
C ALA A 42 -4.46 5.23 9.91
N LEU A 43 -5.67 5.18 9.33
CA LEU A 43 -5.95 4.30 8.21
C LEU A 43 -5.23 4.74 6.94
N LEU A 44 -5.18 6.04 6.67
CA LEU A 44 -4.38 6.61 5.57
C LEU A 44 -2.90 6.27 5.73
N GLN A 45 -2.35 6.40 6.94
CA GLN A 45 -0.95 6.05 7.20
C GLN A 45 -0.68 4.57 6.94
N LEU A 46 -1.57 3.67 7.38
CA LEU A 46 -1.44 2.24 7.10
C LEU A 46 -1.49 1.95 5.59
N ALA A 47 -2.38 2.62 4.85
CA ALA A 47 -2.46 2.49 3.40
C ALA A 47 -1.19 2.97 2.70
N VAL A 48 -0.60 4.09 3.15
CA VAL A 48 0.69 4.60 2.63
C VAL A 48 1.82 3.61 2.92
N ASP A 49 1.93 3.11 4.15
CA ASP A 49 3.00 2.17 4.51
C ASP A 49 2.88 0.84 3.73
N ALA A 50 1.66 0.37 3.48
CA ALA A 50 1.41 -0.79 2.63
C ALA A 50 1.78 -0.50 1.15
N TYR A 51 1.44 0.69 0.65
CA TYR A 51 1.78 1.09 -0.72
C TYR A 51 3.30 1.19 -0.93
N ASP A 52 4.01 1.81 0.01
CA ASP A 52 5.46 1.95 -0.01
C ASP A 52 6.15 0.59 0.07
N ALA A 53 5.66 -0.30 0.94
CA ALA A 53 6.18 -1.67 1.07
C ALA A 53 5.93 -2.52 -0.19
N GLN A 54 4.82 -2.30 -0.91
CA GLN A 54 4.54 -2.96 -2.19
C GLN A 54 5.37 -2.36 -3.35
N HIS A 55 5.78 -1.10 -3.23
CA HIS A 55 6.51 -0.34 -4.26
C HIS A 55 7.81 0.27 -3.73
N PRO A 56 8.73 -0.53 -3.15
CA PRO A 56 9.94 0.00 -2.52
C PRO A 56 10.77 0.81 -3.52
N HIS A 57 11.33 1.92 -3.06
CA HIS A 57 12.35 2.66 -3.79
C HIS A 57 13.69 1.94 -3.64
N GLU A 58 14.51 1.93 -4.70
CA GLU A 58 15.84 1.33 -4.66
C GLU A 58 16.64 1.89 -3.48
N GLY A 59 17.09 1.01 -2.58
CA GLY A 59 17.88 1.38 -1.41
C GLY A 59 17.11 1.82 -0.16
N ASP A 60 15.76 1.83 -0.15
CA ASP A 60 14.96 2.15 1.04
C ASP A 60 14.05 0.98 1.49
N PRO A 61 14.50 0.13 2.43
CA PRO A 61 13.66 -0.90 3.05
C PRO A 61 12.68 -0.33 4.10
N GLY A 62 12.67 0.99 4.33
CA GLY A 62 11.92 1.63 5.39
C GLY A 62 10.41 1.41 5.34
N GLY A 63 9.84 1.25 4.12
CA GLY A 63 8.40 0.99 3.94
C GLY A 63 7.93 -0.28 4.64
N LEU A 64 8.66 -1.40 4.46
CA LEU A 64 8.32 -2.68 5.09
C LEU A 64 8.42 -2.62 6.62
N VAL A 65 9.44 -1.93 7.14
CA VAL A 65 9.63 -1.76 8.58
C VAL A 65 8.48 -0.95 9.19
N ARG A 66 8.07 0.15 8.55
CA ARG A 66 6.91 0.95 8.98
C ARG A 66 5.63 0.13 8.94
N LEU A 67 5.38 -0.61 7.86
CA LEU A 67 4.22 -1.49 7.72
C LEU A 67 4.15 -2.53 8.86
N ARG A 68 5.22 -3.28 9.10
CA ARG A 68 5.27 -4.29 10.16
C ARG A 68 5.06 -3.67 11.54
N THR A 69 5.62 -2.49 11.77
CA THR A 69 5.43 -1.73 13.02
C THR A 69 3.95 -1.33 13.20
N ALA A 70 3.31 -0.80 12.16
CA ALA A 70 1.90 -0.41 12.19
C ALA A 70 0.96 -1.62 12.41
N LEU A 71 1.35 -2.80 11.94
CA LEU A 71 0.64 -4.07 12.18
C LEU A 71 0.94 -4.72 13.53
N GLY A 72 1.89 -4.20 14.30
CA GLY A 72 2.35 -4.82 15.56
C GLY A 72 3.09 -6.14 15.36
N GLN A 73 3.64 -6.36 14.17
CA GLN A 73 4.41 -7.55 13.82
C GLN A 73 5.89 -7.38 14.20
N GLN A 74 6.57 -8.48 14.51
CA GLN A 74 8.01 -8.42 14.74
C GLN A 74 8.76 -8.12 13.44
N THR A 75 9.71 -7.18 13.52
CA THR A 75 10.61 -6.84 12.42
C THR A 75 11.72 -7.88 12.34
N GLY A 76 11.44 -9.05 11.76
CA GLY A 76 12.47 -9.99 11.30
C GLY A 76 13.30 -9.39 10.17
N ALA A 77 14.40 -10.06 9.80
CA ALA A 77 15.24 -9.62 8.68
C ALA A 77 14.39 -9.38 7.42
N PRO A 78 14.71 -8.36 6.60
CA PRO A 78 14.03 -8.16 5.34
C PRO A 78 14.26 -9.39 4.46
N ALA A 79 13.17 -10.05 4.08
CA ALA A 79 13.21 -11.08 3.06
C ALA A 79 13.22 -10.40 1.68
N GLU A 80 13.51 -11.16 0.62
CA GLU A 80 13.57 -10.64 -0.73
C GLU A 80 12.21 -10.12 -1.18
N ARG A 81 12.21 -9.15 -2.09
CA ARG A 81 10.97 -8.61 -2.65
C ARG A 81 10.25 -9.73 -3.40
N PRO A 82 8.95 -9.96 -3.16
CA PRO A 82 8.21 -10.97 -3.89
C PRO A 82 8.09 -10.59 -5.37
N GLU A 83 8.22 -11.58 -6.26
CA GLU A 83 7.99 -11.42 -7.70
C GLU A 83 6.50 -11.23 -8.02
N HIS A 84 5.62 -11.76 -7.16
CA HIS A 84 4.17 -11.72 -7.31
C HIS A 84 3.50 -11.35 -5.98
N TRP A 85 2.48 -10.49 -6.07
CA TRP A 85 1.68 -10.08 -4.91
C TRP A 85 0.35 -10.84 -4.89
N THR A 86 -0.05 -11.31 -3.71
CA THR A 86 -1.34 -11.98 -3.52
C THR A 86 -2.51 -11.00 -3.44
N THR A 87 -2.25 -9.74 -3.07
CA THR A 87 -3.25 -8.66 -3.06
C THR A 87 -2.60 -7.33 -3.43
N THR A 88 -3.30 -6.52 -4.21
CA THR A 88 -2.86 -5.22 -4.70
C THR A 88 -3.84 -4.11 -4.34
N VAL A 89 -3.40 -2.85 -4.50
CA VAL A 89 -4.29 -1.68 -4.40
C VAL A 89 -5.44 -1.71 -5.41
N ALA A 90 -5.30 -2.43 -6.53
CA ALA A 90 -6.38 -2.61 -7.51
C ALA A 90 -7.48 -3.54 -7.02
N ASP A 91 -7.11 -4.60 -6.30
CA ASP A 91 -8.07 -5.48 -5.67
C ASP A 91 -8.85 -4.73 -4.58
N VAL A 92 -8.14 -3.92 -3.77
CA VAL A 92 -8.78 -3.02 -2.80
C VAL A 92 -9.75 -2.08 -3.50
N ALA A 93 -9.33 -1.40 -4.58
CA ALA A 93 -10.15 -0.44 -5.29
C ALA A 93 -11.40 -1.07 -5.92
N ALA A 94 -11.30 -2.30 -6.43
CA ALA A 94 -12.43 -3.03 -7.00
C ALA A 94 -13.48 -3.41 -5.94
N ASP A 95 -13.04 -3.63 -4.70
CA ASP A 95 -13.89 -4.08 -3.60
C ASP A 95 -14.44 -2.94 -2.73
N LEU A 96 -13.94 -1.70 -2.87
CA LEU A 96 -14.40 -0.52 -2.09
C LEU A 96 -15.92 -0.34 -2.10
N ASP A 97 -16.56 -0.71 -3.22
CA ASP A 97 -17.99 -0.53 -3.45
C ASP A 97 -18.83 -1.61 -2.73
N VAL A 98 -18.18 -2.64 -2.18
CA VAL A 98 -18.80 -3.86 -1.65
C VAL A 98 -18.48 -4.08 -0.16
N VAL A 99 -17.37 -3.54 0.37
CA VAL A 99 -16.87 -3.83 1.73
C VAL A 99 -16.36 -2.61 2.50
N ASP A 100 -16.20 -2.79 3.83
CA ASP A 100 -15.64 -1.80 4.76
C ASP A 100 -14.17 -1.47 4.43
N LEU A 101 -13.91 -0.24 3.95
CA LEU A 101 -12.57 0.26 3.58
C LEU A 101 -11.49 0.02 4.67
N PRO A 102 -11.75 0.29 5.97
CA PRO A 102 -10.88 -0.11 7.07
C PRO A 102 -10.45 -1.58 7.05
N ALA A 103 -11.39 -2.51 6.82
CA ALA A 103 -11.10 -3.92 6.75
C ALA A 103 -10.27 -4.25 5.50
N LEU A 104 -10.61 -3.67 4.35
CA LEU A 104 -9.85 -3.86 3.10
C LEU A 104 -8.38 -3.43 3.22
N VAL A 105 -8.13 -2.21 3.70
CA VAL A 105 -6.76 -1.69 3.86
C VAL A 105 -5.97 -2.55 4.85
N ARG A 106 -6.61 -3.02 5.92
CA ARG A 106 -5.96 -3.90 6.90
C ARG A 106 -5.62 -5.26 6.29
N SER A 107 -6.53 -5.87 5.53
CA SER A 107 -6.29 -7.13 4.83
C SER A 107 -5.20 -7.00 3.78
N TRP A 108 -5.17 -5.90 3.03
CA TRP A 108 -4.12 -5.63 2.06
C TRP A 108 -2.74 -5.43 2.73
N ALA A 109 -2.67 -4.64 3.81
CA ALA A 109 -1.46 -4.53 4.63
C ALA A 109 -0.99 -5.90 5.18
N GLN A 110 -1.98 -6.69 5.63
CA GLN A 110 -1.94 -8.14 5.88
C GLN A 110 -1.09 -8.90 4.86
N ALA A 111 -1.63 -8.92 3.65
CA ALA A 111 -1.12 -9.64 2.50
C ALA A 111 0.26 -9.14 2.07
N VAL A 112 0.48 -7.82 1.96
CA VAL A 112 1.78 -7.26 1.60
C VAL A 112 2.86 -7.73 2.56
N SER A 113 2.63 -7.65 3.87
CA SER A 113 3.62 -8.11 4.87
C SER A 113 3.87 -9.63 4.79
N ALA A 114 2.83 -10.41 4.51
CA ALA A 114 2.93 -11.86 4.34
C ALA A 114 3.69 -12.26 3.07
N ASP A 115 3.44 -11.59 1.94
CA ASP A 115 4.16 -11.83 0.68
C ASP A 115 5.66 -11.57 0.83
N TRP A 116 6.04 -10.53 1.60
CA TRP A 116 7.43 -10.29 1.99
C TRP A 116 8.03 -11.37 2.89
N ALA A 117 7.24 -12.17 3.59
CA ALA A 117 7.76 -13.30 4.37
C ALA A 117 8.04 -14.54 3.50
N GLY A 118 7.56 -14.54 2.25
CA GLY A 118 7.57 -15.69 1.36
C GLY A 118 6.51 -16.73 1.71
N ASP A 119 6.20 -17.60 0.75
CA ASP A 119 5.45 -18.83 1.04
C ASP A 119 6.44 -19.84 1.68
N PRO A 120 6.25 -20.24 2.95
CA PRO A 120 7.12 -21.24 3.57
C PRO A 120 7.05 -22.62 2.90
N THR A 121 6.18 -22.80 1.90
CA THR A 121 5.98 -24.06 1.17
C THR A 121 6.48 -24.08 -0.27
N ALA A 122 7.06 -22.98 -0.79
CA ALA A 122 7.63 -22.95 -2.14
C ALA A 122 8.97 -23.71 -2.18
N PRO A 123 9.15 -24.72 -3.08
CA PRO A 123 10.43 -25.40 -3.24
C PRO A 123 11.44 -24.54 -4.03
N ASP A 124 12.72 -24.60 -3.62
CA ASP A 124 13.89 -23.99 -4.29
C ASP A 124 14.07 -24.45 -5.76
#